data_AF-A0A1I3N3X2-F1
#
_entry.id   AF-A0A1I3N3X2-F1
#
_cell.length_a   1.000
_cell.length_b   1.000
_cell.length_c   1.000
_cell.angle_alpha   90.00
_cell.angle_beta   90.00
_cell.angle_gamma   90.00
#
_symmetry.space_group_name_H-M   'P 1'
#
loop_
_entity.id
_entity.type
_entity.pdbx_description
1 polymer ?
#
loop_
_entity_poly.entity_id
_entity_poly.type
_entity_poly.pdbx_seq_one_letter_code
_entity_poly.pdbx_strand_id
1 'polypeptide(L)'
;MNTVRIPLRLAAAAFGILLLGQPSGTVSRERQPASGVPCAVQAKLLAMTEAAARCAEEADDVRQAAWKRLSDSARRTVDGDWRTAPVALVDWNDVPRWQTAAAMTAQSESRPAYRVTLRTTQDGLLGPIVLYFDQATLAYLGADVRE
;
A
#
# COMPACT_ATOMS: atom_id res chain seq x y z
N MET A 1 -36.44 14.03 59.91
CA MET A 1 -37.91 14.05 60.08
C MET A 1 -38.45 15.36 59.54
N ASN A 2 -39.64 15.32 58.93
CA ASN A 2 -40.46 16.42 58.40
C ASN A 2 -40.31 16.80 56.91
N THR A 3 -40.92 15.95 56.08
CA THR A 3 -41.94 16.25 55.06
C THR A 3 -42.58 17.64 55.11
N VAL A 4 -42.82 18.29 53.95
CA VAL A 4 -44.08 18.99 53.51
C VAL A 4 -43.91 19.38 52.02
N ARG A 5 -44.53 18.66 51.08
CA ARG A 5 -45.75 18.94 50.27
C ARG A 5 -45.66 20.00 49.15
N ILE A 6 -46.01 19.51 47.96
CA ILE A 6 -46.24 20.14 46.66
C ILE A 6 -47.61 20.87 46.63
N PRO A 7 -47.81 21.87 45.75
CA PRO A 7 -48.88 21.78 44.73
C PRO A 7 -48.38 22.30 43.35
N LEU A 8 -48.45 21.56 42.24
CA LEU A 8 -49.59 21.26 41.35
C LEU A 8 -50.37 22.48 40.82
N ARG A 9 -50.02 22.97 39.61
CA ARG A 9 -50.90 23.45 38.50
C ARG A 9 -50.05 23.46 37.21
N LEU A 10 -50.25 22.58 36.23
CA LEU A 10 -51.30 22.54 35.20
C LEU A 10 -51.38 23.82 34.35
N ALA A 11 -50.79 23.81 33.14
CA ALA A 11 -51.34 24.39 31.93
C ALA A 11 -50.49 23.98 30.71
N ALA A 12 -51.14 23.30 29.77
CA ALA A 12 -50.64 22.94 28.46
C ALA A 12 -51.04 24.01 27.43
N ALA A 13 -50.13 24.33 26.50
CA ALA A 13 -50.38 24.87 25.16
C ALA A 13 -49.02 24.84 24.43
N ALA A 14 -48.70 23.85 23.59
CA ALA A 14 -49.16 23.64 22.23
C ALA A 14 -48.69 24.72 21.23
N PHE A 15 -47.96 24.23 20.22
CA PHE A 15 -47.83 24.72 18.85
C PHE A 15 -46.76 25.78 18.47
N GLY A 16 -45.65 25.25 17.93
CA GLY A 16 -45.27 25.53 16.53
C GLY A 16 -44.38 26.76 16.27
N ILE A 17 -43.12 26.53 15.91
CA ILE A 17 -42.61 26.61 14.52
C ILE A 17 -41.08 26.40 14.51
N LEU A 18 -40.66 25.62 13.52
CA LEU A 18 -39.30 25.35 13.05
C LEU A 18 -38.31 26.51 13.26
N LEU A 19 -37.09 26.18 13.73
CA LEU A 19 -35.84 26.70 13.17
C LEU A 19 -34.67 25.74 13.47
N LEU A 20 -34.05 25.33 12.37
CA LEU A 20 -32.83 24.56 12.14
C LEU A 20 -31.72 24.62 13.22
N GLY A 21 -31.15 23.47 13.58
CA GLY A 21 -29.88 23.36 14.32
C GLY A 21 -29.39 21.91 14.45
N GLN A 22 -28.22 21.61 13.91
CA GLN A 22 -27.68 20.28 13.57
C GLN A 22 -27.23 19.41 14.77
N PRO A 23 -27.25 18.07 14.66
CA PRO A 23 -26.54 17.19 15.59
C PRO A 23 -25.06 17.05 15.19
N SER A 24 -24.14 17.50 16.06
CA SER A 24 -22.71 17.18 15.96
C SER A 24 -22.48 15.74 16.39
N GLY A 25 -22.35 14.85 15.41
CA GLY A 25 -21.81 13.51 15.56
C GLY A 25 -20.28 13.51 15.59
N THR A 26 -19.75 12.63 16.45
CA THR A 26 -18.34 12.29 16.74
C THR A 26 -17.48 11.93 15.53
N VAL A 27 -16.21 12.36 15.50
CA VAL A 27 -15.13 11.61 14.82
C VAL A 27 -13.84 11.68 15.65
N SER A 28 -13.52 10.55 16.27
CA SER A 28 -12.22 10.20 16.84
C SER A 28 -11.13 10.30 15.76
N ARG A 29 -10.12 11.14 16.01
CA ARG A 29 -8.93 11.24 15.16
C ARG A 29 -7.87 10.29 15.71
N GLU A 30 -8.05 9.01 15.43
CA GLU A 30 -7.03 7.99 15.60
C GLU A 30 -5.91 8.28 14.59
N ARG A 31 -4.74 8.70 15.09
CA ARG A 31 -3.55 8.93 14.27
C ARG A 31 -2.86 7.59 14.05
N GLN A 32 -2.93 7.11 12.81
CA GLN A 32 -1.98 6.30 12.04
C GLN A 32 -1.23 5.15 12.73
N PRO A 33 -1.21 3.99 12.05
CA PRO A 33 0.03 3.26 11.82
C PRO A 33 0.43 3.27 10.33
N ALA A 34 1.74 3.14 10.13
CA ALA A 34 2.41 3.08 8.84
C ALA A 34 2.05 1.82 8.04
N SER A 35 1.90 1.94 6.72
CA SER A 35 2.28 0.92 5.73
C SER A 35 1.97 1.43 4.32
N GLY A 36 2.91 1.21 3.39
CA GLY A 36 2.94 1.76 2.04
C GLY A 36 1.61 1.79 1.30
N VAL A 37 1.32 2.94 0.70
CA VAL A 37 0.22 3.06 -0.26
C VAL A 37 0.66 2.34 -1.53
N PRO A 38 0.04 1.20 -1.92
CA PRO A 38 0.23 0.64 -3.25
C PRO A 38 -0.28 1.66 -4.29
N CYS A 39 0.04 1.45 -5.57
CA CYS A 39 -0.32 2.24 -6.77
C CYS A 39 -1.77 2.81 -6.89
N ALA A 40 -2.64 2.64 -5.89
CA ALA A 40 -4.08 2.76 -5.95
C ALA A 40 -4.71 4.12 -5.55
N VAL A 41 -3.99 5.18 -5.17
CA VAL A 41 -4.69 6.37 -4.62
C VAL A 41 -4.19 7.71 -5.17
N GLN A 42 -4.37 7.99 -6.47
CA GLN A 42 -4.66 9.37 -6.93
C GLN A 42 -5.06 9.58 -8.40
N ALA A 43 -5.54 8.57 -9.12
CA ALA A 43 -6.15 8.82 -10.43
C ALA A 43 -7.66 9.07 -10.26
N LYS A 44 -8.10 10.30 -10.50
CA LYS A 44 -9.50 10.73 -10.34
C LYS A 44 -10.36 10.23 -11.52
N LEU A 45 -10.86 9.01 -11.36
CA LEU A 45 -12.07 8.34 -11.89
C LEU A 45 -12.36 8.19 -13.41
N LEU A 46 -11.73 8.90 -14.35
CA LEU A 46 -11.99 8.64 -15.80
C LEU A 46 -10.73 8.48 -16.67
N ALA A 47 -9.56 8.84 -16.17
CA ALA A 47 -8.25 8.43 -16.72
C ALA A 47 -7.74 7.09 -16.14
N MET A 48 -8.56 6.41 -15.32
CA MET A 48 -8.16 5.26 -14.53
C MET A 48 -8.06 3.95 -15.32
N THR A 49 -8.77 3.78 -16.43
CA THR A 49 -8.76 2.50 -17.16
C THR A 49 -7.48 2.31 -17.95
N GLU A 50 -7.03 3.32 -18.69
CA GLU A 50 -5.79 3.23 -19.47
C GLU A 50 -4.55 3.27 -18.57
N ALA A 51 -4.53 4.12 -17.54
CA ALA A 51 -3.43 4.17 -16.59
C ALA A 51 -3.33 2.86 -15.79
N ALA A 52 -4.45 2.30 -15.32
CA ALA A 52 -4.43 1.01 -14.63
C ALA A 52 -4.04 -0.15 -15.56
N ALA A 53 -4.48 -0.13 -16.83
CA ALA A 53 -4.07 -1.13 -17.81
C ALA A 53 -2.56 -1.08 -18.07
N ARG A 54 -1.98 0.11 -18.25
CA ARG A 54 -0.53 0.28 -18.41
C ARG A 54 0.24 -0.17 -17.17
N CYS A 55 -0.21 0.19 -15.98
CA CYS A 55 0.39 -0.27 -14.73
C CYS A 55 0.28 -1.79 -14.54
N ALA A 56 -0.80 -2.42 -15.04
CA ALA A 56 -0.97 -3.87 -14.98
C ALA A 56 -0.04 -4.60 -15.95
N GLU A 57 0.09 -4.11 -17.18
CA GLU A 57 1.01 -4.64 -18.19
C GLU A 57 2.47 -4.53 -17.71
N GLU A 58 2.87 -3.35 -17.22
CA GLU A 58 4.21 -3.13 -16.70
C GLU A 58 4.51 -3.99 -15.46
N ALA A 59 3.52 -4.21 -14.58
CA ALA A 59 3.67 -5.11 -13.45
C ALA A 59 3.88 -6.57 -13.90
N ASP A 60 3.21 -7.02 -14.97
CA ASP A 60 3.42 -8.36 -15.52
C ASP A 60 4.81 -8.54 -16.11
N ASP A 61 5.31 -7.54 -16.84
CA ASP A 61 6.68 -7.53 -17.37
C ASP A 61 7.73 -7.58 -16.25
N VAL A 62 7.53 -6.77 -15.21
CA VAL A 62 8.40 -6.75 -14.03
C VAL A 62 8.38 -8.10 -13.30
N ARG A 63 7.22 -8.71 -13.10
CA ARG A 63 7.10 -10.05 -12.50
C ARG A 63 7.81 -11.10 -13.34
N GLN A 64 7.66 -11.03 -14.66
CA GLN A 64 8.31 -11.96 -15.57
C GLN A 64 9.83 -11.81 -15.53
N ALA A 65 10.35 -10.58 -15.50
CA ALA A 65 11.77 -10.29 -15.32
C ALA A 65 12.27 -10.84 -13.98
N ALA A 66 11.52 -10.63 -12.90
CA ALA A 66 11.80 -11.19 -11.58
C ALA A 66 11.89 -12.72 -11.59
N TRP A 67 10.90 -13.39 -12.17
CA TRP A 67 10.87 -14.86 -12.24
C TRP A 67 12.05 -15.43 -13.04
N LYS A 68 12.40 -14.81 -14.17
CA LYS A 68 13.55 -15.21 -15.01
C LYS A 68 14.89 -15.04 -14.29
N ARG A 69 14.98 -14.13 -13.31
CA ARG A 69 16.22 -13.85 -12.58
C ARG A 69 16.54 -14.87 -11.50
N LEU A 70 15.53 -15.59 -11.01
CA LEU A 70 15.69 -16.61 -9.97
C LEU A 70 16.41 -17.85 -10.49
N SER A 71 17.26 -18.43 -9.65
CA SER A 71 17.81 -19.77 -9.88
C SER A 71 16.72 -20.84 -9.79
N ASP A 72 16.99 -22.03 -10.33
CA ASP A 72 16.08 -23.18 -10.20
C ASP A 72 15.75 -23.52 -8.75
N SER A 73 16.75 -23.44 -7.87
CA SER A 73 16.55 -23.66 -6.44
C SER A 73 15.61 -22.63 -5.82
N ALA A 74 15.80 -21.34 -6.12
CA ALA A 74 14.94 -20.28 -5.62
C ALA A 74 13.50 -20.41 -6.16
N ARG A 75 13.33 -20.72 -7.45
CA ARG A 75 12.00 -20.93 -8.06
C ARG A 75 11.22 -22.06 -7.40
N ARG A 76 11.90 -23.14 -6.96
CA ARG A 76 11.25 -24.25 -6.23
C ARG A 76 10.77 -23.87 -4.83
N THR A 77 11.31 -22.79 -4.25
CA THR A 77 10.86 -22.32 -2.93
C THR A 77 9.66 -21.39 -3.02
N VAL A 78 9.38 -20.80 -4.18
CA VAL A 78 8.27 -19.84 -4.33
C VAL A 78 6.94 -20.53 -4.08
N ASP A 79 6.14 -19.94 -3.20
CA ASP A 79 4.82 -20.44 -2.81
C ASP A 79 3.72 -19.65 -3.55
N GLY A 80 2.81 -20.37 -4.21
CA GLY A 80 1.73 -19.79 -5.00
C GLY A 80 2.12 -19.34 -6.43
N ASP A 81 1.26 -18.51 -7.04
CA ASP A 81 1.47 -18.00 -8.40
C ASP A 81 2.27 -16.70 -8.40
N TRP A 82 3.52 -16.77 -8.89
CA TRP A 82 4.42 -15.62 -9.02
C TRP A 82 3.84 -14.51 -9.93
N ARG A 83 2.90 -14.81 -10.84
CA ARG A 83 2.24 -13.80 -11.68
C ARG A 83 1.32 -12.87 -10.90
N THR A 84 0.96 -13.25 -9.68
CA THR A 84 0.15 -12.42 -8.78
C THR A 84 1.01 -11.72 -7.73
N ALA A 85 2.34 -11.85 -7.82
CA ALA A 85 3.24 -11.28 -6.85
C ALA A 85 3.06 -9.75 -6.73
N PRO A 86 3.09 -9.20 -5.52
CA PRO A 86 3.01 -7.76 -5.32
C PRO A 86 4.21 -7.06 -5.95
N VAL A 87 3.90 -6.05 -6.77
CA VAL A 87 4.85 -5.12 -7.35
C VAL A 87 4.55 -3.74 -6.76
N ALA A 88 5.57 -3.09 -6.21
CA ALA A 88 5.47 -1.75 -5.68
C ALA A 88 6.51 -0.86 -6.34
N LEU A 89 6.14 0.39 -6.64
CA LEU A 89 7.11 1.42 -6.98
C LEU A 89 7.69 1.94 -5.66
N VAL A 90 9.01 1.97 -5.55
CA VAL A 90 9.75 2.42 -4.37
C VAL A 90 10.75 3.52 -4.77
N ASP A 91 10.97 4.44 -3.84
CA ASP A 91 11.99 5.46 -4.01
C ASP A 91 13.39 4.85 -3.89
N TRP A 92 14.37 5.51 -4.49
CA TRP A 92 15.76 5.05 -4.45
C TRP A 92 16.30 4.83 -3.02
N ASN A 93 15.83 5.61 -2.04
CA ASN A 93 16.26 5.50 -0.65
C ASN A 93 15.84 4.18 0.02
N ASP A 94 14.79 3.51 -0.50
CA ASP A 94 14.30 2.22 0.01
C ASP A 94 14.99 1.03 -0.67
N VAL A 95 15.84 1.30 -1.66
CA VAL A 95 16.58 0.29 -2.40
C VAL A 95 17.92 0.04 -1.67
N PRO A 96 18.18 -1.18 -1.15
CA PRO A 96 19.47 -1.51 -0.56
C PRO A 96 20.63 -1.18 -1.50
N ARG A 97 21.76 -0.75 -0.93
CA ARG A 97 22.91 -0.32 -1.74
C ARG A 97 23.63 -1.53 -2.34
N TRP A 98 23.37 -1.83 -3.61
CA TRP A 98 24.15 -2.79 -4.39
C TRP A 98 25.09 -2.10 -5.37
N GLN A 99 26.16 -2.79 -5.73
CA GLN A 99 27.21 -2.29 -6.62
C GLN A 99 27.04 -2.77 -8.05
N THR A 100 25.80 -2.93 -8.54
CA THR A 100 25.58 -3.22 -9.96
C THR A 100 25.71 -1.92 -10.77
N ALA A 101 26.23 -1.99 -12.00
CA ALA A 101 26.33 -0.81 -12.86
C ALA A 101 24.97 -0.13 -13.06
N ALA A 102 23.91 -0.93 -13.22
CA ALA A 102 22.54 -0.43 -13.33
C ALA A 102 22.08 0.30 -12.06
N ALA A 103 22.39 -0.23 -10.87
CA ALA A 103 22.13 0.44 -9.59
C ALA A 103 22.89 1.77 -9.47
N MET A 104 24.15 1.83 -9.88
CA MET A 104 24.91 3.08 -9.84
C MET A 104 24.33 4.15 -10.77
N THR A 105 23.92 3.77 -11.98
CA THR A 105 23.26 4.69 -12.92
C THR A 105 21.92 5.17 -12.36
N ALA A 106 21.04 4.25 -11.95
CA ALA A 106 19.74 4.58 -11.37
C ALA A 106 19.87 5.46 -10.12
N GLN A 107 20.89 5.23 -9.28
CA GLN A 107 21.22 6.07 -8.14
C GLN A 107 21.58 7.49 -8.54
N SER A 108 22.50 7.64 -9.49
CA SER A 108 22.99 8.96 -9.92
C SER A 108 21.87 9.83 -10.49
N GLU A 109 20.89 9.18 -11.11
CA GLU A 109 19.70 9.83 -11.69
C GLU A 109 18.51 9.88 -10.71
N SER A 110 18.65 9.36 -9.49
CA SER A 110 17.58 9.25 -8.49
C SER A 110 16.29 8.64 -9.05
N ARG A 111 16.42 7.63 -9.92
CA ARG A 111 15.27 6.99 -10.54
C ARG A 111 14.55 6.08 -9.55
N PRO A 112 13.21 6.03 -9.59
CA PRO A 112 12.45 5.07 -8.80
C PRO A 112 12.69 3.65 -9.32
N ALA A 113 12.41 2.68 -8.45
CA ALA A 113 12.60 1.27 -8.72
C ALA A 113 11.30 0.49 -8.51
N TYR A 114 11.13 -0.60 -9.24
CA TYR A 114 10.15 -1.62 -8.93
C TYR A 114 10.71 -2.59 -7.91
N ARG A 115 9.93 -2.85 -6.85
CA ARG A 115 10.14 -3.90 -5.87
C ARG A 115 9.14 -5.03 -6.11
N VAL A 116 9.65 -6.23 -6.35
CA VAL A 116 8.86 -7.47 -6.46
C VAL A 116 9.08 -8.31 -5.23
N THR A 117 8.02 -8.73 -4.56
CA THR A 117 8.10 -9.62 -3.40
C THR A 117 7.48 -10.97 -3.72
N LEU A 118 8.29 -12.02 -3.71
CA LEU A 118 7.89 -13.40 -3.95
C LEU A 118 7.85 -14.13 -2.62
N ARG A 119 6.66 -14.61 -2.24
CA ARG A 119 6.51 -15.47 -1.06
C ARG A 119 7.15 -16.82 -1.31
N THR A 120 7.72 -17.39 -0.27
CA THR A 120 8.37 -18.70 -0.33
C THR A 120 7.91 -19.59 0.80
N THR A 121 8.02 -20.90 0.57
CA THR A 121 7.79 -21.93 1.60
C THR A 121 8.78 -21.82 2.76
N GLN A 122 9.84 -21.03 2.61
CA GLN A 122 10.88 -20.80 3.61
C GLN A 122 10.80 -19.40 4.24
N ASP A 123 9.71 -18.66 4.04
CA ASP A 123 9.56 -17.28 4.55
C ASP A 123 9.74 -17.19 6.08
N GLY A 124 9.38 -18.24 6.83
CA GLY A 124 9.57 -18.28 8.28
C GLY A 124 11.03 -18.33 8.74
N LEU A 125 11.97 -18.70 7.87
CA LEU A 125 13.40 -18.79 8.18
C LEU A 125 14.22 -17.74 7.42
N LEU A 126 13.93 -17.57 6.13
CA LEU A 126 14.74 -16.77 5.19
C LEU A 126 14.01 -15.52 4.68
N GLY A 127 12.76 -15.30 5.12
CA GLY A 127 11.89 -14.26 4.57
C GLY A 127 11.52 -14.49 3.10
N PRO A 128 10.68 -13.60 2.53
CA PRO A 128 10.36 -13.63 1.11
C PRO A 128 11.56 -13.26 0.25
N ILE A 129 11.54 -13.65 -1.02
CA ILE A 129 12.52 -13.17 -1.99
C ILE A 129 12.07 -11.81 -2.50
N VAL A 130 12.89 -10.77 -2.26
CA VAL A 130 12.61 -9.42 -2.75
C VAL A 130 13.63 -9.04 -3.82
N LEU A 131 13.15 -8.61 -4.98
CA LEU A 131 13.95 -8.23 -6.14
C LEU A 131 13.64 -6.79 -6.56
N TYR A 132 14.65 -6.10 -7.06
CA TYR A 132 14.56 -4.70 -7.42
C TYR A 132 14.98 -4.46 -8.87
N PHE A 133 14.20 -3.65 -9.57
CA PHE A 133 14.38 -3.35 -10.99
C PHE A 133 14.24 -1.85 -11.25
N ASP A 134 15.01 -1.30 -12.17
CA ASP A 134 14.90 0.09 -12.61
C ASP A 134 13.55 0.32 -13.31
N GLN A 135 12.82 1.38 -12.98
CA GLN A 135 11.52 1.63 -13.61
C GLN A 135 11.63 1.86 -15.12
N ALA A 136 12.64 2.61 -15.57
CA ALA A 136 12.74 3.03 -16.97
C ALA A 136 13.23 1.90 -17.90
N THR A 137 14.14 1.05 -17.42
CA THR A 137 14.82 0.05 -18.25
C THR A 137 14.50 -1.40 -17.88
N LEU A 138 13.79 -1.63 -16.78
CA LEU A 138 13.62 -2.95 -16.16
C LEU A 138 14.95 -3.66 -15.87
N ALA A 139 16.06 -2.91 -15.80
CA ALA A 139 17.36 -3.46 -15.47
C ALA A 139 17.38 -3.92 -14.01
N TYR A 140 17.95 -5.11 -13.78
CA TYR A 140 18.10 -5.65 -12.44
C TYR A 140 19.05 -4.80 -11.59
N LEU A 141 18.56 -4.30 -10.46
CA LEU A 141 19.31 -3.46 -9.53
C LEU A 141 19.96 -4.32 -8.43
N GLY A 142 19.21 -5.30 -7.94
CA GLY A 142 19.66 -6.20 -6.88
C GLY A 142 18.52 -6.97 -6.22
N ALA A 143 18.87 -7.71 -5.17
CA ALA A 143 17.97 -8.53 -4.38
C ALA A 143 18.23 -8.26 -2.90
N ASP A 144 17.19 -8.38 -2.09
CA ASP A 144 17.35 -8.33 -0.64
C ASP A 144 18.16 -9.55 -0.16
N VAL A 145 18.95 -9.36 0.89
CA VAL A 145 19.88 -10.38 1.38
C VAL A 145 19.09 -11.45 2.12
N ARG A 146 19.28 -12.71 1.72
CA ARG A 146 18.84 -13.90 2.45
C ARG A 146 20.11 -14.62 2.91
N GLU A 147 20.29 -14.75 4.22
CA GLU A 147 21.40 -15.49 4.86
C GLU A 147 21.00 -16.95 5.08
#